data_AF-A0A7Z0PC75-F1
#
_entry.id   AF-A0A7Z0PC75-F1
#
_cell.length_a   1.000
_cell.length_b   1.000
_cell.length_c   1.000
_cell.angle_alpha   90.00
_cell.angle_beta   90.00
_cell.angle_gamma   90.00
#
_symmetry.space_group_name_H-M   'P 1'
#
loop_
_entity.id
_entity.type
_entity.pdbx_description
1 polymer ?
#
loop_
_entity_poly.entity_id
_entity_poly.type
_entity_poly.pdbx_seq_one_letter_code
_entity_poly.pdbx_strand_id
1 'polypeptide(L)'
;MSNIERVVNNESLDDIVTVFALIKAQPHLDMMICRYKPEAIRHGELQISYARLYEKGVLVKGEKGLSNKGPNWKAPQFVIEKRYAE
;
A
#
# COMPACT_ATOMS: atom_id res chain seq x y z
N MET A 1 -20.02 0.36 -3.39
CA MET A 1 -18.66 0.44 -2.83
C MET A 1 -17.70 -0.12 -3.86
N SER A 2 -16.55 0.53 -4.06
CA SER A 2 -15.52 0.00 -4.98
C SER A 2 -14.62 -1.03 -4.29
N ASN A 3 -13.98 -1.92 -5.04
CA ASN A 3 -13.01 -2.87 -4.48
C ASN A 3 -11.86 -2.15 -3.76
N ILE A 4 -11.42 -1.00 -4.28
CA ILE A 4 -10.36 -0.16 -3.68
C ILE A 4 -10.82 0.39 -2.32
N GLU A 5 -12.04 0.91 -2.24
CA GLU A 5 -12.63 1.43 -1.00
C GLU A 5 -12.71 0.35 0.07
N ARG A 6 -13.10 -0.88 -0.30
CA ARG A 6 -13.13 -2.02 0.63
C ARG A 6 -11.73 -2.37 1.12
N VAL A 7 -10.72 -2.38 0.25
CA VAL A 7 -9.33 -2.65 0.64
C VAL A 7 -8.82 -1.58 1.61
N VAL A 8 -8.98 -0.30 1.28
CA VAL A 8 -8.47 0.81 2.11
C VAL A 8 -9.12 0.81 3.52
N ASN A 9 -10.38 0.42 3.62
CA ASN A 9 -11.08 0.41 4.90
C ASN A 9 -10.76 -0.81 5.77
N ASN A 10 -10.63 -2.00 5.17
CA ASN A 10 -10.52 -3.27 5.90
C ASN A 10 -9.08 -3.77 6.08
N GLU A 11 -8.15 -3.38 5.20
CA GLU A 11 -6.78 -3.87 5.22
C GLU A 11 -5.83 -2.88 5.92
N SER A 12 -4.67 -3.37 6.34
CA SER A 12 -3.66 -2.55 7.03
C SER A 12 -2.94 -1.62 6.04
N LEU A 13 -2.44 -0.48 6.54
CA LEU A 13 -1.70 0.47 5.70
C LEU A 13 -0.45 -0.19 5.08
N ASP A 14 0.26 -1.02 5.84
CA ASP A 14 1.45 -1.73 5.35
C ASP A 14 1.11 -2.71 4.21
N ASP A 15 -0.01 -3.43 4.31
CA ASP A 15 -0.45 -4.36 3.26
C ASP A 15 -0.91 -3.61 2.01
N ILE A 16 -1.63 -2.50 2.19
CA ILE A 16 -2.04 -1.60 1.09
C ILE A 16 -0.79 -1.07 0.38
N VAL A 17 0.17 -0.51 1.11
CA VAL A 17 1.41 0.04 0.53
C VAL A 17 2.20 -1.06 -0.18
N THR A 18 2.31 -2.25 0.41
CA THR A 18 3.04 -3.39 -0.19
C THR A 18 2.54 -3.80 -1.58
N VAL A 19 1.24 -3.60 -1.85
CA VAL A 19 0.60 -3.96 -3.13
C VAL A 19 0.54 -2.76 -4.07
N PHE A 20 0.00 -1.64 -3.58
CA PHE A 20 -0.27 -0.49 -4.44
C PHE A 20 0.98 0.32 -4.78
N ALA A 21 2.04 0.29 -3.97
CA ALA A 21 3.29 0.98 -4.30
C ALA A 21 3.96 0.43 -5.56
N LEU A 22 3.62 -0.80 -5.99
CA LEU A 22 4.13 -1.41 -7.21
C LEU A 22 3.48 -0.83 -8.49
N ILE A 23 2.29 -0.26 -8.36
CA ILE A 23 1.47 0.21 -9.49
C ILE A 23 1.12 1.70 -9.43
N LYS A 24 1.25 2.32 -8.25
CA LYS A 24 0.95 3.73 -8.01
C LYS A 24 2.13 4.37 -7.29
N ALA A 25 2.57 5.51 -7.84
CA ALA A 25 3.56 6.32 -7.16
C ALA A 25 3.01 6.84 -5.83
N GLN A 26 3.90 7.11 -4.88
CA GLN A 26 3.55 7.60 -3.55
C GLN A 26 2.48 8.71 -3.51
N PRO A 27 2.53 9.79 -4.31
CA PRO A 27 1.49 10.84 -4.27
C PRO A 27 0.11 10.33 -4.72
N HIS A 28 0.04 9.40 -5.67
CA HIS A 28 -1.22 8.83 -6.12
C HIS A 28 -1.80 7.85 -5.08
N LEU A 29 -0.92 7.15 -4.35
CA LEU A 29 -1.32 6.29 -3.25
C LEU A 29 -1.88 7.10 -2.08
N ASP A 30 -1.22 8.21 -1.74
CA ASP A 30 -1.66 9.15 -0.71
C ASP A 30 -3.08 9.69 -0.99
N MET A 31 -3.31 10.19 -2.21
CA MET A 31 -4.63 10.65 -2.64
C MET A 31 -5.69 9.54 -2.59
N MET A 32 -5.32 8.31 -2.95
CA MET A 32 -6.24 7.17 -2.92
C MET A 32 -6.68 6.84 -1.49
N ILE A 33 -5.74 6.82 -0.55
CA ILE A 33 -6.04 6.51 0.85
C ILE A 33 -6.81 7.67 1.48
N CYS A 34 -6.41 8.92 1.22
CA CYS A 34 -7.08 10.12 1.71
C CYS A 34 -8.57 10.14 1.33
N ARG A 35 -8.89 9.71 0.11
CA ARG A 35 -10.26 9.69 -0.40
C ARG A 35 -11.20 8.77 0.37
N TYR A 36 -10.70 7.63 0.87
CA TYR A 36 -11.54 6.60 1.50
C TYR A 36 -11.34 6.49 3.01
N LYS A 37 -10.17 6.87 3.53
CA LYS A 37 -9.80 6.79 4.95
C LYS A 37 -8.81 7.91 5.31
N PRO A 38 -9.24 9.18 5.30
CA PRO A 38 -8.36 10.33 5.58
C PRO A 38 -7.73 10.27 6.98
N GLU A 39 -8.42 9.64 7.93
CA GLU A 39 -7.94 9.36 9.29
C GLU A 39 -6.65 8.51 9.33
N ALA A 40 -6.41 7.66 8.32
CA ALA A 40 -5.28 6.73 8.32
C ALA A 40 -3.93 7.36 7.95
N ILE A 41 -3.91 8.62 7.49
CA ILE A 41 -2.70 9.30 6.98
C ILE A 41 -2.52 10.72 7.55
N ARG A 42 -3.20 11.03 8.66
CA ARG A 42 -3.25 12.39 9.25
C ARG A 42 -1.90 12.92 9.75
N HIS A 43 -0.96 12.04 10.08
CA HIS A 43 0.32 12.34 10.73
C HIS A 43 1.54 11.73 10.01
N GLY A 44 1.45 11.48 8.71
CA GLY A 44 2.57 10.93 7.92
C GLY A 44 2.77 9.42 8.08
N GLU A 45 1.73 8.71 8.52
CA GLU A 45 1.69 7.26 8.68
C GLU A 45 2.04 6.55 7.36
N LEU A 46 1.73 7.16 6.22
CA LEU A 46 2.12 6.65 4.91
C LEU A 46 3.64 6.61 4.75
N GLN A 47 4.34 7.70 5.04
CA GLN A 47 5.81 7.75 4.98
C GLN A 47 6.44 6.77 5.98
N ILE A 48 5.86 6.64 7.17
CA ILE A 48 6.30 5.69 8.20
C ILE A 48 6.14 4.25 7.69
N SER A 49 5.01 3.93 7.06
CA SER A 49 4.75 2.61 6.46
C SER A 49 5.77 2.29 5.37
N TYR A 50 6.02 3.22 4.44
CA TYR A 50 7.07 3.08 3.43
C TYR A 50 8.44 2.84 4.06
N ALA A 51 8.83 3.62 5.07
CA ALA A 51 10.12 3.47 5.74
C ALA A 51 10.26 2.08 6.38
N ARG A 52 9.24 1.59 7.08
CA ARG A 52 9.22 0.23 7.66
C ARG A 52 9.32 -0.86 6.60
N LEU A 53 8.62 -0.70 5.48
CA LEU A 53 8.63 -1.67 4.38
C LEU A 53 9.96 -1.70 3.64
N TYR A 54 10.63 -0.55 3.50
CA TYR A 54 12.00 -0.47 2.99
C TYR A 54 13.02 -1.09 3.95
N GLU A 55 12.92 -0.78 5.25
CA GLU A 55 13.80 -1.35 6.28
C GLU A 55 13.68 -2.87 6.37
N LYS A 56 12.45 -3.40 6.29
CA LYS A 56 12.19 -4.84 6.25
C LYS A 56 12.58 -5.50 4.92
N GLY A 57 12.98 -4.73 3.91
CA GLY A 57 13.28 -5.25 2.56
C GLY A 57 12.07 -5.85 1.85
N VAL A 58 10.85 -5.48 2.25
CA VAL A 58 9.60 -5.89 1.58
C VAL A 58 9.45 -5.10 0.28
N LEU A 59 9.77 -3.81 0.32
CA LEU A 59 9.81 -2.94 -0.85
C LEU A 59 11.25 -2.47 -1.06
N VAL A 60 11.58 -2.12 -2.30
CA VAL A 60 12.80 -1.38 -2.66
C VAL A 60 12.44 -0.21 -3.56
N LYS A 61 13.24 0.86 -3.55
CA LYS A 61 12.98 2.02 -4.40
C LYS A 61 13.04 1.58 -5.87
N GLY A 62 11.95 1.79 -6.60
CA GLY A 62 11.87 1.56 -8.03
C GLY A 62 12.08 2.83 -8.82
N GLU A 63 11.76 2.76 -10.11
CA GLU A 63 11.84 3.90 -11.01
C GLU A 63 10.57 4.76 -10.95
N LYS A 64 10.69 6.05 -11.30
CA LYS A 64 9.55 6.97 -11.47
C LYS A 64 8.64 7.10 -10.24
N GLY A 65 9.20 6.94 -9.03
CA GLY A 65 8.45 7.06 -7.78
C GLY A 65 7.59 5.83 -7.43
N LEU A 66 7.75 4.74 -8.17
CA LEU A 66 7.21 3.42 -7.81
C LEU A 66 8.16 2.69 -6.88
N SER A 67 7.63 1.68 -6.19
CA SER A 67 8.42 0.68 -5.49
C SER A 67 8.52 -0.59 -6.32
N ASN A 68 9.63 -1.31 -6.17
CA ASN A 68 9.78 -2.67 -6.67
C ASN A 68 9.64 -3.66 -5.51
N LYS A 69 9.36 -4.92 -5.85
CA LYS A 69 9.36 -6.02 -4.88
C LYS A 69 10.75 -6.20 -4.32
N GLY A 70 10.88 -6.12 -2.99
CA GLY A 70 12.13 -6.41 -2.29
C GLY A 70 12.34 -7.92 -2.07
N PRO A 71 13.51 -8.31 -1.53
CA PRO A 71 13.84 -9.72 -1.27
C PRO A 71 12.88 -10.39 -0.26
N ASN A 72 12.25 -9.62 0.63
CA ASN A 72 11.31 -10.13 1.63
C ASN A 72 9.84 -9.89 1.24
N TRP A 73 9.57 -9.54 -0.02
CA TRP A 73 8.21 -9.27 -0.47
C TRP A 73 7.36 -10.54 -0.39
N LYS A 74 6.21 -10.43 0.28
CA LYS A 74 5.18 -11.46 0.35
C LYS A 74 3.83 -10.85 0.00
N ALA A 75 3.02 -11.58 -0.73
CA ALA A 75 1.67 -11.15 -1.04
C ALA A 75 0.84 -11.09 0.26
N PRO A 76 0.17 -9.96 0.57
CA PRO A 76 -0.76 -9.89 1.68
C PRO A 76 -1.91 -10.90 1.53
N GLN A 77 -2.49 -11.31 2.65
CA GLN A 77 -3.51 -12.37 2.70
C GLN A 77 -4.70 -12.08 1.78
N PHE A 78 -5.18 -10.84 1.74
CA PHE A 78 -6.33 -10.45 0.90
C PHE A 78 -6.06 -10.61 -0.61
N VAL A 79 -4.80 -10.50 -1.03
CA VAL A 79 -4.39 -10.72 -2.43
C VAL A 79 -4.37 -12.21 -2.74
N ILE A 80 -3.87 -13.02 -1.81
CA ILE A 80 -3.84 -14.48 -1.93
C ILE A 80 -5.26 -15.04 -2.01
N GLU A 81 -6.14 -14.57 -1.12
CA GLU A 81 -7.55 -14.97 -1.05
C GLU A 81 -8.40 -14.37 -2.17
N LYS A 82 -7.85 -13.46 -2.99
CA LYS A 82 -8.61 -12.72 -4.01
C LYS A 82 -9.88 -12.08 -3.44
N ARG A 83 -9.81 -11.62 -2.19
CA ARG A 83 -10.97 -11.17 -1.38
C ARG A 83 -11.77 -10.02 -2.03
N TYR A 84 -11.13 -9.29 -2.93
CA TYR A 84 -11.70 -8.14 -3.63
C TYR A 84 -11.54 -8.24 -5.17
N ALA A 85 -11.34 -9.44 -5.71
CA ALA A 85 -11.32 -9.71 -7.14
C ALA A 85 -12.72 -10.12 -7.61
N GLU A 86 -13.64 -9.15 -7.62
CA GLU A 86 -14.91 -9.23 -8.37
C GLU A 86 -14.77 -8.49 -9.70
#